data_AF-A0A1B7ZEF4-F1
#
_entry.id   AF-A0A1B7ZEF4-F1
#
_cell.length_a   1.000
_cell.length_b   1.000
_cell.length_c   1.000
_cell.angle_alpha   90.00
_cell.angle_beta   90.00
_cell.angle_gamma   90.00
#
_symmetry.space_group_name_H-M   'P 1'
#
loop_
_entity.id
_entity.type
_entity.pdbx_description
1 polymer ?
#
loop_
_entity_poly.entity_id
_entity_poly.type
_entity_poly.pdbx_seq_one_letter_code
_entity_poly.pdbx_strand_id
1 'polypeptide(L)'
;MCLNKHYEKPYCKLMENKKVKYYDKVSPLSHFYDFGLTPDDIKVSIIDSFAPYFSNQENLKKYAVSDLTSNWLAYLSVYKEYPDSLRFLDNILDIFNGAKEKNEKLTIESYAQWMPETTQSVSRFWSLHNNQMKLHKLCIEDFVEESLHMIGQTIEGLSKSFFKMLLQLNKIKRNKQYDITEIKQKDLGVVIDELINTTELTELLILQPHDIRLNQWRNIAYHHNSRIINNEIICGFNKSGNVFEFKLTRQELSEILKRILLIFKLVRISETIFGFDNLENVQSEVNKYYKTLINIRDDGKLLDFYSGIESQGFRIVELKTSDRKSMLVLKDLEPYGDFIKRAIHSSQFLYNFWLYTESEYLQVEYQLFNGEKFFTSEIDNKGFIDSSEKSTLSKMLKNVKFTPHIKEYQDINPIDTINFPEELEKLKSGFLTQQGERISIKEFSEQFTQSVFCNYLVLKSEGFEDSTIKINVGSDGSLVTGEKNNKPMILQVPARIINLTLQKYILNLIGKTIELYNNGRLKYVVVESTKLNHRFYHKKSQIRERLMGTEEKE
;
A
#
# COMPACT_ATOMS: atom_id res chain seq x y z
N MET A 1 14.59 -5.00 -0.33
CA MET A 1 15.86 -5.62 0.10
C MET A 1 16.44 -6.51 -1.03
N CYS A 2 17.38 -6.00 -1.83
CA CYS A 2 18.05 -6.79 -2.88
C CYS A 2 19.28 -7.52 -2.34
N LEU A 3 19.05 -8.64 -1.65
CA LEU A 3 20.06 -9.67 -1.44
C LEU A 3 19.61 -10.90 -2.22
N ASN A 4 20.07 -11.09 -3.46
CA ASN A 4 20.10 -12.38 -4.15
C ASN A 4 21.05 -12.34 -5.35
N LYS A 5 21.93 -13.35 -5.45
CA LYS A 5 22.30 -13.97 -6.73
C LYS A 5 22.55 -15.46 -6.49
N HIS A 6 22.03 -16.24 -7.43
CA HIS A 6 22.12 -17.69 -7.64
C HIS A 6 21.34 -18.58 -6.69
N TYR A 7 20.24 -19.17 -7.19
CA TYR A 7 19.94 -20.62 -7.15
C TYR A 7 18.77 -20.93 -8.11
N GLU A 8 18.83 -22.09 -8.77
CA GLU A 8 17.82 -22.62 -9.69
C GLU A 8 16.45 -22.80 -9.00
N LYS A 9 15.37 -22.29 -9.60
CA LYS A 9 13.99 -22.46 -9.12
C LYS A 9 13.30 -23.64 -9.83
N PRO A 10 12.81 -24.66 -9.11
CA PRO A 10 11.80 -25.56 -9.67
C PRO A 10 10.38 -25.07 -9.34
N TYR A 11 9.57 -24.90 -10.39
CA TYR A 11 8.10 -25.02 -10.44
C TYR A 11 7.21 -24.17 -9.51
N CYS A 12 6.56 -23.11 -10.05
CA CYS A 12 5.22 -22.66 -9.58
C CYS A 12 4.41 -21.73 -10.52
N LYS A 13 4.26 -22.06 -11.82
CA LYS A 13 3.54 -21.20 -12.80
C LYS A 13 2.02 -21.03 -12.61
N LEU A 14 1.34 -21.95 -11.90
CA LEU A 14 -0.12 -21.92 -11.71
C LEU A 14 -0.58 -21.15 -10.46
N MET A 15 0.33 -20.81 -9.55
CA MET A 15 0.00 -20.05 -8.34
C MET A 15 -0.08 -18.54 -8.57
N GLU A 16 0.68 -17.99 -9.52
CA GLU A 16 0.86 -16.54 -9.67
C GLU A 16 -0.44 -15.82 -10.07
N ASN A 17 -1.18 -16.31 -11.06
CA ASN A 17 -2.47 -15.73 -11.47
C ASN A 17 -3.57 -15.79 -10.39
N LYS A 18 -3.55 -16.82 -9.53
CA LYS A 18 -4.47 -16.90 -8.37
C LYS A 18 -4.05 -15.91 -7.27
N LYS A 19 -2.74 -15.71 -7.08
CA LYS A 19 -2.20 -14.73 -6.12
C LYS A 19 -2.45 -13.29 -6.56
N VAL A 20 -2.39 -12.96 -7.85
CA VAL A 20 -2.76 -11.62 -8.40
C VAL A 20 -4.20 -11.27 -8.01
N LYS A 21 -5.16 -12.13 -8.38
CA LYS A 21 -6.59 -11.90 -8.10
C LYS A 21 -6.93 -11.86 -6.61
N TYR A 22 -6.16 -12.55 -5.78
CA TYR A 22 -6.32 -12.50 -4.32
C TYR A 22 -5.79 -11.19 -3.77
N TYR A 23 -4.59 -10.77 -4.18
CA TYR A 23 -3.98 -9.52 -3.77
C TYR A 23 -4.85 -8.31 -4.13
N ASP A 24 -5.39 -8.26 -5.35
CA ASP A 24 -6.28 -7.18 -5.80
C ASP A 24 -7.54 -7.01 -4.94
N LYS A 25 -8.01 -8.10 -4.32
CA LYS A 25 -9.18 -8.07 -3.43
C LYS A 25 -8.85 -7.56 -2.03
N VAL A 26 -7.59 -7.58 -1.64
CA VAL A 26 -7.16 -7.30 -0.26
C VAL A 26 -6.21 -6.10 -0.15
N SER A 27 -5.65 -5.61 -1.27
CA SER A 27 -4.75 -4.47 -1.26
C SER A 27 -5.50 -3.16 -1.05
N PRO A 28 -5.25 -2.43 0.05
CA PRO A 28 -5.89 -1.16 0.32
C PRO A 28 -5.35 -0.02 -0.57
N LEU A 29 -4.21 -0.20 -1.25
CA LEU A 29 -3.57 0.88 -2.01
C LEU A 29 -4.44 1.37 -3.16
N SER A 30 -5.09 0.44 -3.87
CA SER A 30 -6.00 0.77 -4.95
C SER A 30 -7.13 1.71 -4.51
N HIS A 31 -7.63 1.54 -3.28
CA HIS A 31 -8.67 2.40 -2.72
C HIS A 31 -8.20 3.83 -2.49
N PHE A 32 -6.92 4.07 -2.16
CA PHE A 32 -6.41 5.44 -2.00
C PHE A 32 -6.53 6.24 -3.31
N TYR A 33 -6.22 5.63 -4.45
CA TYR A 33 -6.43 6.25 -5.76
C TYR A 33 -7.90 6.46 -6.08
N ASP A 34 -8.77 5.54 -5.64
CA ASP A 34 -10.21 5.75 -5.73
C ASP A 34 -10.65 6.99 -4.95
N PHE A 35 -10.01 7.33 -3.84
CA PHE A 35 -10.25 8.58 -3.09
C PHE A 35 -9.52 9.80 -3.65
N GLY A 36 -8.70 9.62 -4.69
CA GLY A 36 -8.06 10.71 -5.41
C GLY A 36 -6.66 11.04 -4.94
N LEU A 37 -6.06 10.22 -4.08
CA LEU A 37 -4.65 10.35 -3.74
C LEU A 37 -3.80 10.07 -4.98
N THR A 38 -2.75 10.86 -5.14
CA THR A 38 -1.72 10.67 -6.15
C THR A 38 -0.58 9.79 -5.61
N PRO A 39 0.30 9.26 -6.46
CA PRO A 39 1.51 8.57 -6.00
C PRO A 39 2.38 9.44 -5.08
N ASP A 40 2.44 10.75 -5.34
CA ASP A 40 3.19 11.70 -4.50
C ASP A 40 2.52 11.88 -3.13
N ASP A 41 1.19 11.91 -3.05
CA ASP A 41 0.47 11.95 -1.77
C ASP A 41 0.73 10.70 -0.93
N ILE A 42 0.76 9.52 -1.56
CA ILE A 42 1.09 8.27 -0.88
C ILE A 42 2.54 8.31 -0.37
N LYS A 43 3.48 8.76 -1.21
CA LYS A 43 4.88 8.92 -0.81
C LYS A 43 5.03 9.88 0.38
N VAL A 44 4.39 11.04 0.34
CA VAL A 44 4.40 12.02 1.43
C VAL A 44 3.78 11.40 2.69
N SER A 45 2.67 10.67 2.56
CA SER A 45 2.04 9.99 3.70
C SER A 45 2.95 8.96 4.35
N ILE A 46 3.72 8.20 3.56
CA ILE A 46 4.72 7.26 4.09
C ILE A 46 5.82 8.02 4.84
N ILE A 47 6.35 9.09 4.23
CA ILE A 47 7.40 9.92 4.83
C ILE A 47 6.91 10.52 6.14
N ASP A 48 5.76 11.18 6.15
CA ASP A 48 5.22 11.85 7.34
C ASP A 48 4.93 10.84 8.46
N SER A 49 4.43 9.65 8.11
CA SER A 49 4.13 8.59 9.09
C SER A 49 5.39 8.04 9.76
N PHE A 50 6.51 7.97 9.03
CA PHE A 50 7.75 7.37 9.53
C PHE A 50 8.84 8.37 9.91
N ALA A 51 8.74 9.64 9.51
CA ALA A 51 9.71 10.69 9.81
C ALA A 51 10.08 10.79 11.29
N PRO A 52 9.15 10.68 12.26
CA PRO A 52 9.50 10.71 13.69
C PRO A 52 10.44 9.58 14.14
N TYR A 53 10.47 8.47 13.40
CA TYR A 53 11.18 7.25 13.80
C TYR A 53 12.52 7.05 13.06
N PHE A 54 12.81 7.84 12.02
CA PHE A 54 14.05 7.76 11.23
C PHE A 54 15.05 8.85 11.64
N SER A 55 16.29 8.47 11.92
CA SER A 55 17.38 9.44 12.10
C SER A 55 17.92 9.92 10.75
N ASN A 56 17.98 9.01 9.77
CA ASN A 56 18.42 9.24 8.41
C ASN A 56 17.22 9.48 7.47
N GLN A 57 16.83 10.75 7.39
CA GLN A 57 15.72 11.21 6.54
C GLN A 57 15.97 10.99 5.04
N GLU A 58 17.23 10.92 4.61
CA GLU A 58 17.56 10.63 3.21
C GLU A 58 17.26 9.16 2.86
N ASN A 59 17.54 8.22 3.77
CA ASN A 59 17.13 6.83 3.58
C ASN A 59 15.60 6.70 3.55
N LEU A 60 14.87 7.37 4.45
CA LEU A 60 13.41 7.36 4.43
C LEU A 60 12.86 7.84 3.07
N LYS A 61 13.31 8.99 2.58
CA LYS A 61 12.89 9.53 1.27
C LYS A 61 13.23 8.60 0.11
N LYS A 62 14.41 7.96 0.16
CA LYS A 62 14.92 7.06 -0.88
C LYS A 62 14.10 5.78 -0.98
N TYR A 63 13.69 5.20 0.16
CA TYR A 63 13.07 3.88 0.23
C TYR A 63 11.55 3.90 0.51
N ALA A 64 10.95 5.07 0.70
CA ALA A 64 9.54 5.26 1.05
C ALA A 64 8.60 4.39 0.18
N VAL A 65 8.70 4.53 -1.14
CA VAL A 65 7.78 3.87 -2.08
C VAL A 65 8.25 2.47 -2.49
N SER A 66 9.57 2.24 -2.55
CA SER A 66 10.15 0.99 -3.05
C SER A 66 10.10 -0.15 -2.04
N ASP A 67 10.33 0.13 -0.76
CA ASP A 67 10.54 -0.92 0.25
C ASP A 67 9.69 -0.72 1.53
N LEU A 68 9.26 0.51 1.82
CA LEU A 68 8.52 0.80 3.06
C LEU A 68 7.00 0.73 2.92
N THR A 69 6.46 0.61 1.71
CA THR A 69 5.01 0.59 1.46
C THR A 69 4.28 -0.51 2.23
N SER A 70 4.76 -1.76 2.20
CA SER A 70 4.12 -2.88 2.91
C SER A 70 4.12 -2.68 4.43
N ASN A 71 5.19 -2.09 4.97
CA ASN A 71 5.32 -1.74 6.38
C ASN A 71 4.44 -0.55 6.76
N TRP A 72 4.29 0.43 5.87
CA TRP A 72 3.36 1.55 6.05
C TRP A 72 1.91 1.07 6.09
N LEU A 73 1.51 0.11 5.25
CA LEU A 73 0.18 -0.51 5.34
C LEU A 73 -0.03 -1.23 6.68
N ALA A 74 1.00 -1.93 7.17
CA ALA A 74 0.97 -2.52 8.51
C ALA A 74 0.83 -1.44 9.59
N TYR A 75 1.57 -0.34 9.49
CA TYR A 75 1.45 0.81 10.39
C TYR A 75 0.04 1.41 10.37
N LEU A 76 -0.55 1.66 9.20
CA LEU A 76 -1.91 2.16 9.06
C LEU A 76 -2.95 1.24 9.71
N SER A 77 -2.76 -0.09 9.63
CA SER A 77 -3.64 -1.03 10.32
C SER A 77 -3.55 -0.91 11.85
N VAL A 78 -2.36 -0.63 12.39
CA VAL A 78 -2.19 -0.35 13.83
C VAL A 78 -2.82 1.00 14.17
N TYR A 79 -2.55 2.04 13.39
CA TYR A 79 -3.13 3.38 13.59
C TYR A 79 -4.66 3.34 13.62
N LYS A 80 -5.28 2.55 12.73
CA LYS A 80 -6.73 2.41 12.65
C LYS A 80 -7.33 1.59 13.80
N GLU A 81 -6.72 0.45 14.14
CA GLU A 81 -7.33 -0.51 15.07
C GLU A 81 -6.87 -0.33 16.52
N TYR A 82 -5.63 0.13 16.74
CA TYR A 82 -4.98 0.24 18.04
C TYR A 82 -4.05 1.49 18.12
N PRO A 83 -4.58 2.72 17.94
CA PRO A 83 -3.76 3.93 17.85
C PRO A 83 -2.83 4.12 19.05
N ASP A 84 -3.31 3.85 20.27
CA ASP A 84 -2.52 3.97 21.49
C ASP A 84 -1.30 3.03 21.53
N SER A 85 -1.34 1.94 20.77
CA SER A 85 -0.23 0.98 20.71
C SER A 85 0.94 1.47 19.85
N LEU A 86 0.79 2.56 19.11
CA LEU A 86 1.89 3.16 18.34
C LEU A 86 3.02 3.68 19.24
N ARG A 87 2.73 4.06 20.49
CA ARG A 87 3.76 4.44 21.47
C ARG A 87 4.80 3.34 21.72
N PHE A 88 4.44 2.08 21.49
CA PHE A 88 5.37 0.96 21.65
C PHE A 88 6.41 0.91 20.53
N LEU A 89 6.19 1.57 19.38
CA LEU A 89 7.23 1.74 18.38
C LEU A 89 8.40 2.54 18.96
N ASP A 90 8.13 3.63 19.68
CA ASP A 90 9.15 4.42 20.36
C ASP A 90 9.90 3.59 21.40
N ASN A 91 9.17 2.85 22.25
CA ASN A 91 9.80 2.01 23.29
C ASN A 91 10.70 0.92 22.70
N ILE A 92 10.32 0.33 21.56
CA ILE A 92 11.14 -0.69 20.89
C ILE A 92 12.34 -0.04 20.19
N LEU A 93 12.13 1.06 19.47
CA LEU A 93 13.21 1.78 18.78
C LEU A 93 14.23 2.38 19.75
N ASP A 94 13.80 2.79 20.95
CA ASP A 94 14.69 3.23 22.04
C ASP A 94 15.68 2.12 22.46
N ILE A 95 15.32 0.84 22.34
CA ILE A 95 16.27 -0.27 22.56
C ILE A 95 17.31 -0.32 21.43
N PHE A 96 16.88 -0.24 20.18
CA PHE A 96 17.77 -0.27 19.02
C PHE A 96 18.71 0.93 18.98
N ASN A 97 18.15 2.13 19.07
CA ASN A 97 18.88 3.38 18.98
C ASN A 97 19.75 3.59 20.22
N GLY A 98 19.26 3.28 21.42
CA GLY A 98 20.06 3.34 22.63
C GLY A 98 21.23 2.34 22.64
N ALA A 99 21.08 1.16 22.02
CA ALA A 99 22.19 0.24 21.81
C ALA A 99 23.21 0.81 20.83
N LYS A 100 22.75 1.38 19.71
CA LYS A 100 23.60 2.00 18.69
C LYS A 100 24.38 3.18 19.25
N GLU A 101 23.73 4.08 19.98
CA GLU A 101 24.38 5.21 20.67
C GLU A 101 25.47 4.72 21.64
N LYS A 102 25.22 3.60 22.32
CA LYS A 102 26.20 3.04 23.26
C LYS A 102 27.38 2.39 22.57
N ASN A 103 27.14 1.62 21.52
CA ASN A 103 28.15 0.96 20.69
C ASN A 103 27.57 0.59 19.32
N GLU A 104 27.80 1.46 18.33
CA GLU A 104 27.26 1.31 16.98
C GLU A 104 27.75 0.02 16.32
N LYS A 105 29.06 -0.23 16.30
CA LYS A 105 29.66 -1.40 15.66
C LYS A 105 29.06 -2.70 16.20
N LEU A 106 29.06 -2.86 17.53
CA LEU A 106 28.55 -4.06 18.18
C LEU A 106 27.04 -4.23 17.95
N THR A 107 26.30 -3.13 17.87
CA THR A 107 24.85 -3.13 17.59
C THR A 107 24.56 -3.61 16.17
N ILE A 108 25.24 -3.07 15.16
CA ILE A 108 25.07 -3.48 13.76
C ILE A 108 25.48 -4.93 13.57
N GLU A 109 26.62 -5.36 14.13
CA GLU A 109 27.08 -6.75 14.10
C GLU A 109 26.04 -7.69 14.76
N SER A 110 25.54 -7.32 15.93
CA SER A 110 24.52 -8.09 16.65
C SER A 110 23.22 -8.20 15.86
N TYR A 111 22.75 -7.10 15.28
CA TYR A 111 21.55 -7.10 14.45
C TYR A 111 21.71 -8.01 13.22
N ALA A 112 22.84 -7.89 12.50
CA ALA A 112 23.15 -8.74 11.35
C ALA A 112 23.22 -10.24 11.72
N GLN A 113 23.74 -10.58 12.90
CA GLN A 113 23.80 -11.97 13.41
C GLN A 113 22.44 -12.61 13.67
N TRP A 114 21.38 -11.82 13.90
CA TRP A 114 20.01 -12.32 14.09
C TRP A 114 19.20 -12.40 12.80
N MET A 115 19.69 -11.83 11.69
CA MET A 115 18.95 -11.79 10.42
C MET A 115 18.55 -13.17 9.86
N PRO A 116 19.38 -14.24 9.95
CA PRO A 116 18.96 -15.56 9.51
C PRO A 116 17.71 -16.05 10.25
N GLU A 117 17.68 -15.95 11.58
CA GLU A 117 16.56 -16.40 12.41
C GLU A 117 15.31 -15.52 12.28
N THR A 118 15.48 -14.20 12.17
CA THR A 118 14.35 -13.27 11.96
C THR A 118 13.75 -13.43 10.57
N THR A 119 14.58 -13.62 9.53
CA THR A 119 14.09 -13.90 8.16
C THR A 119 13.33 -15.23 8.11
N GLN A 120 13.83 -16.27 8.78
CA GLN A 120 13.11 -17.54 8.88
C GLN A 120 11.76 -17.37 9.62
N SER A 121 11.71 -16.49 10.61
CA SER A 121 10.47 -16.15 11.31
C SER A 121 9.46 -15.48 10.36
N VAL A 122 9.90 -14.58 9.49
CA VAL A 122 9.06 -14.00 8.42
C VAL A 122 8.61 -15.06 7.41
N SER A 123 9.45 -16.03 7.06
CA SER A 123 9.07 -17.15 6.20
C SER A 123 7.95 -18.01 6.80
N ARG A 124 8.01 -18.25 8.13
CA ARG A 124 6.96 -18.94 8.89
C ARG A 124 5.66 -18.15 8.97
N PHE A 125 5.73 -16.83 9.03
CA PHE A 125 4.54 -15.97 9.00
C PHE A 125 3.71 -16.26 7.74
N TRP A 126 4.34 -16.39 6.59
CA TRP A 126 3.65 -16.74 5.34
C TRP A 126 3.03 -18.13 5.37
N SER A 127 3.66 -19.11 6.04
CA SER A 127 3.03 -20.43 6.23
C SER A 127 1.78 -20.34 7.10
N LEU A 128 1.85 -19.56 8.18
CA LEU A 128 0.70 -19.35 9.07
C LEU A 128 -0.42 -18.61 8.33
N HIS A 129 -0.11 -17.53 7.63
CA HIS A 129 -1.07 -16.74 6.88
C HIS A 129 -1.78 -17.54 5.78
N ASN A 130 -1.01 -18.31 5.00
CA ASN A 130 -1.57 -19.06 3.86
C ASN A 130 -2.44 -20.24 4.28
N ASN A 131 -2.22 -20.79 5.48
CA ASN A 131 -2.96 -21.94 6.00
C ASN A 131 -4.06 -21.56 7.01
N GLN A 132 -4.26 -20.27 7.27
CA GLN A 132 -5.17 -19.79 8.29
C GLN A 132 -6.64 -20.15 7.97
N MET A 133 -7.33 -20.77 8.92
CA MET A 133 -8.77 -21.02 8.81
C MET A 133 -9.61 -19.77 9.08
N LYS A 134 -10.81 -19.71 8.51
CA LYS A 134 -11.77 -18.63 8.79
C LYS A 134 -12.37 -18.81 10.18
N LEU A 135 -11.71 -18.27 11.21
CA LEU A 135 -12.05 -18.44 12.62
C LEU A 135 -13.53 -18.20 12.94
N HIS A 136 -14.18 -17.20 12.34
CA HIS A 136 -15.60 -16.89 12.59
C HIS A 136 -16.58 -17.98 12.12
N LYS A 137 -16.13 -18.94 11.30
CA LYS A 137 -16.96 -20.04 10.78
C LYS A 137 -16.82 -21.34 11.57
N LEU A 138 -15.89 -21.40 12.52
CA LEU A 138 -15.57 -22.60 13.29
C LEU A 138 -16.54 -22.77 14.46
N CYS A 139 -16.90 -24.01 14.81
CA CYS A 139 -17.54 -24.31 16.10
C CYS A 139 -16.61 -23.94 17.26
N ILE A 140 -17.08 -24.00 18.50
CA ILE A 140 -16.30 -23.51 19.64
C ILE A 140 -15.04 -24.35 19.88
N GLU A 141 -15.11 -25.66 19.68
CA GLU A 141 -13.98 -26.60 19.80
C GLU A 141 -12.88 -26.28 18.78
N ASP A 142 -13.23 -26.27 17.50
CA ASP A 142 -12.30 -25.97 16.40
C ASP A 142 -11.75 -24.54 16.49
N PHE A 143 -12.58 -23.59 16.94
CA PHE A 143 -12.15 -22.21 17.16
C PHE A 143 -11.07 -22.11 18.24
N VAL A 144 -11.25 -22.80 19.38
CA VAL A 144 -10.27 -22.77 20.48
C VAL A 144 -8.95 -23.40 20.03
N GLU A 145 -9.02 -24.57 19.38
CA GLU A 145 -7.82 -25.28 18.93
C GLU A 145 -7.04 -24.44 17.91
N GLU A 146 -7.70 -23.91 16.88
CA GLU A 146 -7.04 -23.07 15.87
C GLU A 146 -6.53 -21.75 16.47
N SER A 147 -7.28 -21.12 17.37
CA SER A 147 -6.84 -19.86 18.02
C SER A 147 -5.59 -20.07 18.89
N LEU A 148 -5.56 -21.14 19.68
CA LEU A 148 -4.40 -21.51 20.50
C LEU A 148 -3.22 -21.93 19.63
N HIS A 149 -3.45 -22.68 18.55
CA HIS A 149 -2.43 -23.00 17.55
C HIS A 149 -1.78 -21.72 17.00
N MET A 150 -2.60 -20.77 16.54
CA MET A 150 -2.12 -19.48 16.03
C MET A 150 -1.36 -18.67 17.09
N ILE A 151 -1.83 -18.64 18.34
CA ILE A 151 -1.13 -18.01 19.47
C ILE A 151 0.25 -18.63 19.66
N GLY A 152 0.32 -19.96 19.76
CA GLY A 152 1.57 -20.70 19.94
C GLY A 152 2.56 -20.43 18.80
N GLN A 153 2.11 -20.55 17.55
CA GLN A 153 2.93 -20.29 16.37
C GLN A 153 3.40 -18.84 16.29
N THR A 154 2.55 -17.86 16.63
CA THR A 154 2.92 -16.45 16.60
C THR A 154 3.99 -16.13 17.64
N ILE A 155 3.87 -16.65 18.86
CA ILE A 155 4.82 -16.36 19.92
C ILE A 155 6.14 -17.11 19.69
N GLU A 156 6.06 -18.43 19.54
CA GLU A 156 7.25 -19.30 19.48
C GLU A 156 7.87 -19.33 18.09
N GLY A 157 7.04 -19.41 17.05
CA GLY A 157 7.46 -19.54 15.65
C GLY A 157 7.89 -18.22 15.01
N LEU A 158 7.22 -17.10 15.36
CA LEU A 158 7.44 -15.79 14.75
C LEU A 158 8.19 -14.81 15.65
N SER A 159 7.75 -14.63 16.90
CA SER A 159 8.19 -13.49 17.73
C SER A 159 9.44 -13.77 18.57
N LYS A 160 9.68 -15.04 18.95
CA LYS A 160 10.77 -15.45 19.86
C LYS A 160 12.15 -14.94 19.45
N SER A 161 12.50 -15.05 18.16
CA SER A 161 13.81 -14.60 17.65
C SER A 161 13.98 -13.09 17.81
N PHE A 162 12.91 -12.32 17.58
CA PHE A 162 12.95 -10.87 17.77
C PHE A 162 13.10 -10.49 19.24
N PHE A 163 12.41 -11.15 20.18
CA PHE A 163 12.60 -10.85 21.60
C PHE A 163 14.02 -11.16 22.08
N LYS A 164 14.64 -12.22 21.58
CA LYS A 164 16.05 -12.53 21.88
C LYS A 164 17.00 -11.48 21.33
N MET A 165 16.75 -10.99 20.12
CA MET A 165 17.48 -9.86 19.54
C MET A 165 17.30 -8.60 20.39
N LEU A 166 16.06 -8.22 20.75
CA LEU A 166 15.79 -7.06 21.60
C LEU A 166 16.49 -7.19 22.96
N LEU A 167 16.54 -8.38 23.54
CA LEU A 167 17.27 -8.62 24.78
C LEU A 167 18.77 -8.35 24.63
N GLN A 168 19.39 -8.87 23.56
CA GLN A 168 20.80 -8.63 23.28
C GLN A 168 21.09 -7.14 23.11
N LEU A 169 20.27 -6.44 22.32
CA LEU A 169 20.41 -5.00 22.11
C LEU A 169 20.22 -4.22 23.41
N ASN A 170 19.26 -4.60 24.25
CA ASN A 170 19.08 -3.97 25.55
C ASN A 170 20.28 -4.19 26.50
N LYS A 171 20.95 -5.35 26.42
CA LYS A 171 22.20 -5.57 27.16
C LYS A 171 23.32 -4.65 26.67
N ILE A 172 23.44 -4.44 25.35
CA ILE A 172 24.39 -3.46 24.76
C ILE A 172 24.07 -2.06 25.29
N LYS A 173 22.82 -1.61 25.17
CA LYS A 173 22.34 -0.30 25.65
C LYS A 173 22.74 -0.05 27.10
N ARG A 174 22.62 -1.08 27.96
CA ARG A 174 22.93 -1.02 29.40
C ARG A 174 24.39 -1.31 29.75
N ASN A 175 25.27 -1.43 28.75
CA ASN A 175 26.69 -1.82 28.90
C ASN A 175 26.90 -3.12 29.69
N LYS A 176 26.00 -4.08 29.53
CA LYS A 176 26.07 -5.39 30.18
C LYS A 176 26.76 -6.39 29.25
N GLN A 177 27.68 -7.16 29.81
CA GLN A 177 28.29 -8.28 29.07
C GLN A 177 27.24 -9.33 28.74
N TYR A 178 27.42 -9.99 27.60
CA TYR A 178 26.57 -11.06 27.14
C TYR A 178 27.34 -12.03 26.25
N ASP A 179 26.86 -13.26 26.19
CA ASP A 179 27.22 -14.24 25.17
C ASP A 179 26.00 -14.49 24.28
N ILE A 180 26.18 -14.42 22.96
CA ILE A 180 25.11 -14.70 21.99
C ILE A 180 24.64 -16.15 22.07
N THR A 181 25.54 -17.10 22.36
CA THR A 181 25.19 -18.52 22.47
C THR A 181 24.27 -18.75 23.66
N GLU A 182 24.61 -18.13 24.80
CA GLU A 182 23.75 -18.11 25.99
C GLU A 182 22.37 -17.51 25.67
N ILE A 183 22.30 -16.34 25.03
CA ILE A 183 21.01 -15.72 24.66
C ILE A 183 20.20 -16.61 23.72
N LYS A 184 20.84 -17.25 22.74
CA LYS A 184 20.17 -18.19 21.82
C LYS A 184 19.61 -19.40 22.56
N GLN A 185 20.23 -19.85 23.64
CA GLN A 185 19.76 -20.98 24.46
C GLN A 185 18.75 -20.59 25.53
N LYS A 186 18.65 -19.31 25.93
CA LYS A 186 17.67 -18.87 26.94
C LYS A 186 16.23 -19.25 26.59
N ASP A 187 15.51 -19.70 27.60
CA ASP A 187 14.06 -19.93 27.53
C ASP A 187 13.31 -18.61 27.32
N LEU A 188 12.21 -18.68 26.56
CA LEU A 188 11.40 -17.50 26.28
C LEU A 188 10.91 -16.82 27.57
N GLY A 189 10.56 -17.58 28.60
CA GLY A 189 10.16 -17.00 29.89
C GLY A 189 11.24 -16.11 30.51
N VAL A 190 12.49 -16.57 30.50
CA VAL A 190 13.64 -15.79 31.00
C VAL A 190 13.85 -14.53 30.18
N VAL A 191 13.71 -14.63 28.86
CA VAL A 191 13.85 -13.48 27.94
C VAL A 191 12.77 -12.44 28.22
N ILE A 192 11.51 -12.86 28.32
CA ILE A 192 10.37 -11.97 28.59
C ILE A 192 10.51 -11.32 29.97
N ASP A 193 10.89 -12.08 30.99
CA ASP A 193 11.07 -11.55 32.33
C ASP A 193 12.20 -10.52 32.40
N GLU A 194 13.32 -10.78 31.72
CA GLU A 194 14.43 -9.83 31.66
C GLU A 194 14.01 -8.55 30.93
N LEU A 195 13.29 -8.64 29.80
CA LEU A 195 12.77 -7.48 29.08
C LEU A 195 11.79 -6.66 29.93
N ILE A 196 10.81 -7.31 30.57
CA ILE A 196 9.82 -6.64 31.44
C ILE A 196 10.51 -5.85 32.56
N ASN A 197 11.58 -6.40 33.15
CA ASN A 197 12.25 -5.79 34.29
C ASN A 197 13.26 -4.69 33.89
N THR A 198 13.57 -4.54 32.60
CA THR A 198 14.71 -3.72 32.16
C THR A 198 14.39 -2.81 30.97
N THR A 199 13.13 -2.74 30.56
CA THR A 199 12.63 -1.92 29.44
C THR A 199 11.19 -1.48 29.72
N GLU A 200 10.70 -0.49 28.97
CA GLU A 200 9.30 0.01 29.02
C GLU A 200 8.33 -0.87 28.20
N LEU A 201 8.57 -2.18 28.13
CA LEU A 201 7.75 -3.13 27.36
C LEU A 201 6.76 -3.92 28.21
N THR A 202 6.60 -3.60 29.50
CA THR A 202 5.74 -4.34 30.44
C THR A 202 4.31 -4.48 29.92
N GLU A 203 3.68 -3.38 29.52
CA GLU A 203 2.30 -3.38 29.01
C GLU A 203 2.15 -4.11 27.67
N LEU A 204 3.22 -4.17 26.87
CA LEU A 204 3.22 -4.90 25.62
C LEU A 204 3.34 -6.42 25.86
N LEU A 205 4.07 -6.84 26.89
CA LEU A 205 4.40 -8.24 27.18
C LEU A 205 3.46 -8.91 28.20
N ILE A 206 2.58 -8.13 28.83
CA ILE A 206 1.55 -8.59 29.77
C ILE A 206 0.17 -8.27 29.20
N LEU A 207 -0.60 -9.30 28.85
CA LEU A 207 -1.84 -9.17 28.10
C LEU A 207 -3.05 -9.01 29.03
N GLN A 208 -3.73 -7.87 28.89
CA GLN A 208 -5.06 -7.62 29.46
C GLN A 208 -6.14 -8.44 28.75
N PRO A 209 -7.24 -8.80 29.42
CA PRO A 209 -7.65 -8.37 30.78
C PRO A 209 -7.13 -9.24 31.94
N HIS A 210 -6.37 -10.29 31.68
CA HIS A 210 -6.00 -11.29 32.71
C HIS A 210 -4.61 -11.10 33.33
N ASP A 211 -3.88 -10.06 32.93
CA ASP A 211 -2.49 -9.82 33.37
C ASP A 211 -1.54 -11.01 33.12
N ILE A 212 -1.76 -11.74 32.02
CA ILE A 212 -0.99 -12.95 31.69
C ILE A 212 0.18 -12.58 30.77
N ARG A 213 1.39 -13.03 31.14
CA ARG A 213 2.61 -12.78 30.36
C ARG A 213 2.57 -13.54 29.03
N LEU A 214 3.22 -12.98 28.01
CA LEU A 214 3.29 -13.58 26.68
C LEU A 214 3.80 -15.04 26.69
N ASN A 215 4.83 -15.34 27.49
CA ASN A 215 5.35 -16.72 27.60
C ASN A 215 4.36 -17.70 28.25
N GLN A 216 3.45 -17.21 29.10
CA GLN A 216 2.41 -18.05 29.71
C GLN A 216 1.33 -18.40 28.68
N TRP A 217 0.94 -17.45 27.82
CA TRP A 217 0.07 -17.74 26.67
C TRP A 217 0.67 -18.77 25.73
N ARG A 218 1.99 -18.70 25.48
CA ARG A 218 2.70 -19.75 24.74
C ARG A 218 2.56 -21.11 25.41
N ASN A 219 2.70 -21.18 26.74
CA ASN A 219 2.57 -22.44 27.47
C ASN A 219 1.14 -23.00 27.42
N ILE A 220 0.11 -22.15 27.56
CA ILE A 220 -1.30 -22.55 27.43
C ILE A 220 -1.54 -23.20 26.06
N ALA A 221 -1.07 -22.54 25.00
CA ALA A 221 -1.21 -23.02 23.62
C ALA A 221 -0.49 -24.36 23.37
N TYR A 222 0.78 -24.49 23.75
CA TYR A 222 1.58 -25.69 23.42
C TYR A 222 1.28 -26.91 24.28
N HIS A 223 0.77 -26.72 25.49
CA HIS A 223 0.45 -27.83 26.39
C HIS A 223 -1.03 -28.25 26.31
N HIS A 224 -1.81 -27.65 25.40
CA HIS A 224 -3.26 -27.88 25.27
C HIS A 224 -3.97 -27.75 26.63
N ASN A 225 -3.56 -26.78 27.44
CA ASN A 225 -4.13 -26.54 28.77
C ASN A 225 -5.43 -25.73 28.66
N SER A 226 -6.36 -26.21 27.84
CA SER A 226 -7.68 -25.64 27.66
C SER A 226 -8.75 -26.72 27.64
N ARG A 227 -9.92 -26.40 28.20
CA ARG A 227 -11.11 -27.27 28.14
C ARG A 227 -12.35 -26.42 27.93
N ILE A 228 -13.40 -27.02 27.38
CA ILE A 228 -14.68 -26.37 27.15
C ILE A 228 -15.70 -26.98 28.10
N ILE A 229 -16.36 -26.15 28.92
CA ILE A 229 -17.41 -26.57 29.85
C ILE A 229 -18.56 -25.59 29.71
N ASN A 230 -19.77 -26.07 29.40
CA ASN A 230 -20.97 -25.24 29.24
C ASN A 230 -20.78 -24.05 28.27
N ASN A 231 -20.10 -24.27 27.14
CA ASN A 231 -19.74 -23.22 26.16
C ASN A 231 -18.74 -22.15 26.67
N GLU A 232 -18.18 -22.31 27.86
CA GLU A 232 -17.10 -21.45 28.38
C GLU A 232 -15.73 -22.10 28.10
N ILE A 233 -14.77 -21.28 27.68
CA ILE A 233 -13.39 -21.72 27.47
C ILE A 233 -12.66 -21.55 28.80
N ILE A 234 -12.09 -22.63 29.33
CA ILE A 234 -11.29 -22.60 30.56
C ILE A 234 -9.85 -22.85 30.15
N CYS A 235 -8.96 -21.89 30.43
CA CYS A 235 -7.53 -22.01 30.21
C CYS A 235 -6.79 -22.13 31.55
N GLY A 236 -5.70 -22.90 31.55
CA GLY A 236 -4.89 -23.14 32.74
C GLY A 236 -3.39 -22.99 32.48
N PHE A 237 -2.65 -22.44 33.44
CA PHE A 237 -1.19 -22.49 33.42
C PHE A 237 -0.59 -22.69 34.80
N ASN A 238 0.58 -23.30 34.83
CA ASN A 238 1.33 -23.51 36.07
C ASN A 238 2.13 -22.26 36.42
N LYS A 239 1.97 -21.77 37.65
CA LYS A 239 2.80 -20.71 38.25
C LYS A 239 3.21 -21.15 39.64
N SER A 240 4.52 -21.34 39.84
CA SER A 240 5.11 -21.75 41.12
C SER A 240 4.51 -23.05 41.70
N GLY A 241 4.22 -24.03 40.85
CA GLY A 241 3.65 -25.33 41.26
C GLY A 241 2.12 -25.34 41.42
N ASN A 242 1.45 -24.19 41.37
CA ASN A 242 0.00 -24.09 41.41
C ASN A 242 -0.58 -23.96 39.99
N VAL A 243 -1.69 -24.66 39.73
CA VAL A 243 -2.48 -24.49 38.51
C VAL A 243 -3.39 -23.28 38.69
N PHE A 244 -3.22 -22.26 37.85
CA PHE A 244 -4.14 -21.13 37.78
C PHE A 244 -5.07 -21.33 36.59
N GLU A 245 -6.36 -21.47 36.86
CA GLU A 245 -7.41 -21.55 35.84
C GLU A 245 -8.17 -20.23 35.74
N PHE A 246 -8.55 -19.84 34.53
CA PHE A 246 -9.39 -18.68 34.26
C PHE A 246 -10.32 -18.97 33.09
N LYS A 247 -11.43 -18.22 33.03
CA LYS A 247 -12.46 -18.38 32.01
C LYS A 247 -12.32 -17.31 30.93
N LEU A 248 -12.66 -17.70 29.72
CA LEU A 248 -12.66 -16.88 28.52
C LEU A 248 -13.93 -17.13 27.70
N THR A 249 -14.42 -16.06 27.11
CA THR A 249 -15.36 -16.09 26.01
C THR A 249 -14.62 -16.23 24.68
N ARG A 250 -15.37 -16.59 23.62
CA ARG A 250 -14.87 -16.60 22.24
C ARG A 250 -14.29 -15.24 21.83
N GLN A 251 -14.92 -14.16 22.25
CA GLN A 251 -14.50 -12.80 21.94
C GLN A 251 -13.17 -12.46 22.62
N GLU A 252 -13.04 -12.73 23.92
CA GLU A 252 -11.81 -12.48 24.67
C GLU A 252 -10.61 -13.25 24.09
N LEU A 253 -10.78 -14.54 23.76
CA LEU A 253 -9.71 -15.31 23.11
C LEU A 253 -9.32 -14.72 21.74
N SER A 254 -10.30 -14.23 20.97
CA SER A 254 -10.04 -13.55 19.70
C SER A 254 -9.27 -12.24 19.90
N GLU A 255 -9.61 -11.45 20.91
CA GLU A 255 -8.90 -10.22 21.26
C GLU A 255 -7.47 -10.48 21.72
N ILE A 256 -7.25 -11.53 22.52
CA ILE A 256 -5.92 -11.98 22.93
C ILE A 256 -5.07 -12.37 21.71
N LEU A 257 -5.61 -13.17 20.79
CA LEU A 257 -4.93 -13.53 19.54
C LEU A 257 -4.56 -12.28 18.72
N LYS A 258 -5.50 -11.32 18.57
CA LYS A 258 -5.24 -10.05 17.86
C LYS A 258 -4.14 -9.24 18.53
N ARG A 259 -4.13 -9.14 19.87
CA ARG A 259 -3.07 -8.46 20.63
C ARG A 259 -1.71 -9.13 20.44
N ILE A 260 -1.65 -10.46 20.41
CA ILE A 260 -0.40 -11.19 20.17
C ILE A 260 0.13 -10.94 18.75
N LEU A 261 -0.74 -10.94 17.74
CA LEU A 261 -0.38 -10.57 16.37
C LEU A 261 0.07 -9.10 16.26
N LEU A 262 -0.56 -8.19 17.03
CA LEU A 262 -0.16 -6.79 17.12
C LEU A 262 1.25 -6.63 17.68
N ILE A 263 1.62 -7.35 18.74
CA ILE A 263 2.98 -7.33 19.29
C ILE A 263 4.01 -7.69 18.22
N PHE A 264 3.79 -8.78 17.48
CA PHE A 264 4.66 -9.16 16.37
C PHE A 264 4.77 -8.05 15.32
N LYS A 265 3.64 -7.45 14.94
CA LYS A 265 3.58 -6.36 13.95
C LYS A 265 4.38 -5.12 14.40
N LEU A 266 4.24 -4.68 15.65
CA LEU A 266 4.97 -3.54 16.21
C LEU A 266 6.49 -3.78 16.20
N VAL A 267 6.91 -4.98 16.61
CA VAL A 267 8.32 -5.38 16.60
C VAL A 267 8.87 -5.42 15.17
N ARG A 268 8.10 -5.93 14.20
CA ARG A 268 8.48 -5.96 12.77
C ARG A 268 8.62 -4.57 12.17
N ILE A 269 7.69 -3.66 12.45
CA ILE A 269 7.75 -2.27 11.98
C ILE A 269 9.01 -1.59 12.54
N SER A 270 9.24 -1.69 13.85
CA SER A 270 10.40 -1.09 14.52
C SER A 270 11.72 -1.64 13.99
N GLU A 271 11.79 -2.95 13.79
CA GLU A 271 12.97 -3.62 13.23
C GLU A 271 13.25 -3.17 11.79
N THR A 272 12.20 -3.01 10.98
CA THR A 272 12.34 -2.55 9.59
C THR A 272 12.81 -1.09 9.54
N ILE A 273 12.25 -0.22 10.39
CA ILE A 273 12.69 1.17 10.51
C ILE A 273 14.19 1.21 10.82
N PHE A 274 14.64 0.50 11.87
CA PHE A 274 16.06 0.47 12.23
C PHE A 274 16.94 -0.07 11.10
N GLY A 275 16.50 -1.14 10.43
CA GLY A 275 17.23 -1.75 9.31
C GLY A 275 17.42 -0.79 8.14
N PHE A 276 16.40 -0.02 7.76
CA PHE A 276 16.50 0.97 6.68
C PHE A 276 17.23 2.24 7.10
N ASP A 277 17.11 2.65 8.36
CA ASP A 277 17.84 3.80 8.90
C ASP A 277 19.37 3.57 8.85
N ASN A 278 19.79 2.30 8.93
CA ASN A 278 21.19 1.86 9.00
C ASN A 278 21.61 0.95 7.83
N LEU A 279 20.90 1.02 6.70
CA LEU A 279 20.93 0.00 5.65
C LEU A 279 22.35 -0.32 5.14
N GLU A 280 23.17 0.68 4.87
CA GLU A 280 24.52 0.48 4.32
C GLU A 280 25.42 -0.31 5.28
N ASN A 281 25.40 0.05 6.57
CA ASN A 281 26.18 -0.62 7.60
C ASN A 281 25.69 -2.06 7.82
N VAL A 282 24.37 -2.25 7.88
CA VAL A 282 23.74 -3.57 7.99
C VAL A 282 24.12 -4.47 6.81
N GLN A 283 24.00 -3.97 5.58
CA GLN A 283 24.32 -4.73 4.38
C GLN A 283 25.79 -5.15 4.36
N SER A 284 26.70 -4.25 4.77
CA SER A 284 28.12 -4.56 4.87
C SER A 284 28.39 -5.74 5.82
N GLU A 285 27.76 -5.76 7.00
CA GLU A 285 27.92 -6.86 7.96
C GLU A 285 27.27 -8.16 7.49
N VAL A 286 26.06 -8.11 6.91
CA VAL A 286 25.38 -9.29 6.37
C VAL A 286 26.20 -9.97 5.28
N ASN A 287 26.79 -9.17 4.39
CA ASN A 287 27.59 -9.66 3.27
C ASN A 287 28.87 -10.40 3.73
N LYS A 288 29.39 -10.12 4.92
CA LYS A 288 30.58 -10.81 5.47
C LYS A 288 30.28 -12.23 5.92
N TYR A 289 29.09 -12.48 6.49
CA TYR A 289 28.86 -13.69 7.29
C TYR A 289 27.73 -14.59 6.78
N TYR A 290 26.70 -14.05 6.12
CA TYR A 290 25.39 -14.75 6.06
C TYR A 290 24.70 -14.73 4.70
N LYS A 291 25.40 -14.39 3.61
CA LYS A 291 24.79 -14.30 2.27
C LYS A 291 24.06 -15.57 1.83
N THR A 292 24.48 -16.74 2.31
CA THR A 292 23.87 -18.05 1.99
C THR A 292 22.82 -18.52 3.00
N LEU A 293 22.67 -17.86 4.16
CA LEU A 293 21.75 -18.28 5.23
C LEU A 293 20.43 -17.49 5.26
N ILE A 294 20.36 -16.38 4.53
CA ILE A 294 19.16 -15.55 4.46
C ILE A 294 18.34 -16.00 3.24
N ASN A 295 17.21 -16.66 3.50
CA ASN A 295 16.26 -17.05 2.46
C ASN A 295 14.95 -16.27 2.60
N ILE A 296 14.73 -15.32 1.69
CA ILE A 296 13.46 -14.59 1.60
C ILE A 296 12.49 -15.41 0.75
N ARG A 297 11.36 -15.77 1.34
CA ARG A 297 10.29 -16.51 0.68
C ARG A 297 9.68 -15.72 -0.48
N ASP A 298 9.34 -16.41 -1.57
CA ASP A 298 8.79 -15.78 -2.77
C ASP A 298 7.48 -15.03 -2.52
N ASP A 299 6.64 -15.45 -1.56
CA ASP A 299 5.42 -14.73 -1.17
C ASP A 299 5.72 -13.31 -0.66
N GLY A 300 6.78 -13.15 0.13
CA GLY A 300 7.22 -11.83 0.61
C GLY A 300 7.77 -10.96 -0.51
N LYS A 301 8.60 -11.54 -1.38
CA LYS A 301 9.12 -10.84 -2.57
C LYS A 301 7.99 -10.36 -3.49
N LEU A 302 6.97 -11.19 -3.67
CA LEU A 302 5.79 -10.87 -4.45
C LEU A 302 5.01 -9.72 -3.81
N LEU A 303 4.77 -9.75 -2.50
CA LEU A 303 4.09 -8.67 -1.78
C LEU A 303 4.82 -7.33 -1.96
N ASP A 304 6.13 -7.31 -1.77
CA ASP A 304 6.93 -6.09 -1.90
C ASP A 304 6.94 -5.57 -3.35
N PHE A 305 7.06 -6.48 -4.33
CA PHE A 305 6.97 -6.15 -5.76
C PHE A 305 5.62 -5.51 -6.12
N TYR A 306 4.52 -6.09 -5.62
CA TYR A 306 3.17 -5.57 -5.87
C TYR A 306 2.96 -4.21 -5.20
N SER A 307 3.30 -4.12 -3.91
CA SER A 307 3.11 -2.90 -3.13
C SER A 307 3.95 -1.74 -3.70
N GLY A 308 5.18 -2.02 -4.17
CA GLY A 308 6.05 -1.03 -4.80
C GLY A 308 5.51 -0.52 -6.15
N ILE A 309 4.81 -1.35 -6.93
CA ILE A 309 4.18 -0.94 -8.19
C ILE A 309 2.87 -0.17 -7.92
N GLU A 310 2.04 -0.66 -7.00
CA GLU A 310 0.75 -0.03 -6.67
C GLU A 310 0.91 1.33 -6.01
N SER A 311 1.91 1.51 -5.14
CA SER A 311 2.22 2.82 -4.55
C SER A 311 2.70 3.87 -5.55
N GLN A 312 3.03 3.46 -6.79
CA GLN A 312 3.36 4.35 -7.91
C GLN A 312 2.16 4.62 -8.85
N GLY A 313 0.99 4.07 -8.53
CA GLY A 313 -0.27 4.30 -9.23
C GLY A 313 -0.54 3.30 -10.35
N PHE A 314 0.04 2.10 -10.29
CA PHE A 314 -0.18 1.07 -11.31
C PHE A 314 -0.73 -0.20 -10.67
N ARG A 315 -1.74 -0.79 -11.27
CA ARG A 315 -2.25 -2.11 -10.89
C ARG A 315 -1.64 -3.19 -11.78
N ILE A 316 -1.24 -4.30 -11.18
CA ILE A 316 -0.78 -5.48 -11.93
C ILE A 316 -2.00 -6.26 -12.41
N VAL A 317 -2.28 -6.24 -13.71
CA VAL A 317 -3.40 -6.98 -14.33
C VAL A 317 -3.01 -8.42 -14.62
N GLU A 318 -1.76 -8.62 -15.06
CA GLU A 318 -1.25 -9.93 -15.42
C GLU A 318 0.26 -10.00 -15.12
N LEU A 319 0.68 -11.13 -14.56
CA LEU A 319 2.07 -11.45 -14.31
C LEU A 319 2.35 -12.86 -14.82
N LYS A 320 3.23 -12.97 -15.82
CA LYS A 320 3.72 -14.25 -16.36
C LYS A 320 5.22 -14.31 -16.17
N THR A 321 5.71 -15.29 -15.41
CA THR A 321 7.14 -15.46 -15.17
C THR A 321 7.72 -16.71 -15.85
N SER A 322 8.93 -16.59 -16.40
CA SER A 322 9.80 -17.71 -16.76
C SER A 322 11.25 -17.26 -16.90
N ASP A 323 12.20 -18.18 -16.81
CA ASP A 323 13.63 -17.87 -16.94
C ASP A 323 13.96 -17.22 -18.30
N ARG A 324 13.25 -17.62 -19.37
CA ARG A 324 13.48 -17.11 -20.72
C ARG A 324 12.76 -15.78 -20.98
N LYS A 325 11.46 -15.72 -20.71
CA LYS A 325 10.63 -14.54 -20.98
C LYS A 325 9.61 -14.32 -19.89
N SER A 326 9.61 -13.12 -19.31
CA SER A 326 8.60 -12.68 -18.36
C SER A 326 7.84 -11.47 -18.89
N MET A 327 6.55 -11.40 -18.57
CA MET A 327 5.63 -10.36 -19.01
C MET A 327 4.85 -9.82 -17.81
N LEU A 328 4.82 -8.50 -17.70
CA LEU A 328 4.07 -7.75 -16.72
C LEU A 328 3.08 -6.84 -17.46
N VAL A 329 1.81 -6.90 -17.10
CA VAL A 329 0.77 -6.01 -17.63
C VAL A 329 0.31 -5.09 -16.52
N LEU A 330 0.46 -3.79 -16.74
CA LEU A 330 0.15 -2.74 -15.79
C LEU A 330 -1.01 -1.90 -16.30
N LYS A 331 -1.98 -1.64 -15.43
CA LYS A 331 -3.07 -0.72 -15.68
C LYS A 331 -2.89 0.53 -14.82
N ASP A 332 -3.01 1.70 -15.43
CA ASP A 332 -2.93 2.96 -14.69
C ASP A 332 -4.12 3.10 -13.72
N LEU A 333 -3.82 3.45 -12.47
CA LEU A 333 -4.82 3.79 -11.45
C LEU A 333 -5.15 5.28 -11.48
N GLU A 334 -4.30 6.13 -12.07
CA GLU A 334 -4.55 7.55 -12.20
C GLU A 334 -5.57 7.81 -13.34
N PRO A 335 -6.78 8.31 -13.04
CA PRO A 335 -7.78 8.54 -14.08
C PRO A 335 -7.32 9.68 -15.00
N TYR A 336 -7.05 9.38 -16.27
CA TYR A 336 -6.67 10.37 -17.26
C TYR A 336 -5.37 11.16 -16.92
N GLY A 337 -4.33 10.48 -16.44
CA GLY A 337 -2.98 11.07 -16.25
C GLY A 337 -2.28 11.42 -17.57
N ASP A 338 -1.07 12.01 -17.53
CA ASP A 338 -0.23 12.20 -18.73
C ASP A 338 0.23 10.84 -19.26
N PHE A 339 -0.39 10.38 -20.35
CA PHE A 339 -0.21 9.00 -20.81
C PHE A 339 1.24 8.69 -21.19
N ILE A 340 2.00 9.66 -21.69
CA ILE A 340 3.39 9.45 -22.10
C ILE A 340 4.30 9.41 -20.90
N LYS A 341 4.15 10.37 -19.99
CA LYS A 341 4.93 10.36 -18.76
C LYS A 341 4.68 9.09 -17.96
N ARG A 342 3.42 8.64 -17.87
CA ARG A 342 3.02 7.41 -17.18
C ARG A 342 3.55 6.16 -17.90
N ALA A 343 3.49 6.10 -19.23
CA ALA A 343 4.07 5.01 -20.02
C ALA A 343 5.60 4.91 -19.83
N ILE A 344 6.32 6.03 -19.87
CA ILE A 344 7.76 6.09 -19.60
C ILE A 344 8.06 5.64 -18.17
N HIS A 345 7.28 6.10 -17.19
CA HIS A 345 7.44 5.68 -15.80
C HIS A 345 7.25 4.16 -15.66
N SER A 346 6.22 3.59 -16.29
CA SER A 346 5.99 2.14 -16.28
C SER A 346 7.17 1.32 -16.81
N SER A 347 7.93 1.86 -17.77
CA SER A 347 9.12 1.18 -18.31
C SER A 347 10.25 1.03 -17.29
N GLN A 348 10.28 1.87 -16.26
CA GLN A 348 11.28 1.79 -15.19
C GLN A 348 11.11 0.52 -14.35
N PHE A 349 9.91 -0.06 -14.32
CA PHE A 349 9.67 -1.32 -13.64
C PHE A 349 10.34 -2.53 -14.30
N LEU A 350 10.89 -2.39 -15.51
CA LEU A 350 11.69 -3.46 -16.14
C LEU A 350 12.85 -3.91 -15.23
N TYR A 351 13.47 -2.98 -14.51
CA TYR A 351 14.56 -3.33 -13.58
C TYR A 351 14.04 -4.05 -12.34
N ASN A 352 12.98 -3.54 -11.70
CA ASN A 352 12.37 -4.20 -10.55
C ASN A 352 11.82 -5.58 -10.92
N PHE A 353 11.29 -5.71 -12.14
CA PHE A 353 10.79 -6.97 -12.67
C PHE A 353 11.93 -7.96 -12.91
N TRP A 354 13.07 -7.50 -13.43
CA TRP A 354 14.28 -8.32 -13.52
C TRP A 354 14.78 -8.77 -12.15
N LEU A 355 14.81 -7.88 -11.16
CA LEU A 355 15.21 -8.25 -9.79
C LEU A 355 14.28 -9.32 -9.18
N TYR A 356 13.03 -9.38 -9.63
CA TYR A 356 12.07 -10.37 -9.18
C TYR A 356 12.17 -11.71 -9.94
N THR A 357 12.39 -11.70 -11.26
CA THR A 357 12.33 -12.92 -12.10
C THR A 357 13.67 -13.41 -12.63
N GLU A 358 14.69 -12.56 -12.68
CA GLU A 358 16.00 -12.78 -13.31
C GLU A 358 15.94 -13.17 -14.80
N SER A 359 14.79 -12.99 -15.46
CA SER A 359 14.53 -13.47 -16.82
C SER A 359 15.47 -12.88 -17.86
N GLU A 360 15.79 -13.67 -18.90
CA GLU A 360 16.57 -13.22 -20.06
C GLU A 360 15.89 -12.09 -20.84
N TYR A 361 14.57 -12.17 -20.97
CA TYR A 361 13.75 -11.19 -21.67
C TYR A 361 12.60 -10.71 -20.80
N LEU A 362 12.42 -9.39 -20.75
CA LEU A 362 11.39 -8.75 -19.95
C LEU A 362 10.52 -7.86 -20.84
N GLN A 363 9.23 -7.91 -20.56
CA GLN A 363 8.23 -7.10 -21.24
C GLN A 363 7.31 -6.46 -20.20
N VAL A 364 7.17 -5.15 -20.25
CA VAL A 364 6.14 -4.39 -19.52
C VAL A 364 5.15 -3.83 -20.52
N GLU A 365 3.90 -4.26 -20.43
CA GLU A 365 2.78 -3.68 -21.14
C GLU A 365 2.08 -2.66 -20.24
N TYR A 366 1.87 -1.46 -20.76
CA TYR A 366 1.14 -0.40 -20.09
C TYR A 366 -0.22 -0.19 -20.74
N GLN A 367 -1.25 -0.25 -19.89
CA GLN A 367 -2.65 -0.02 -20.22
C GLN A 367 -3.12 1.26 -19.52
N LEU A 368 -3.92 2.04 -20.23
CA LEU A 368 -4.58 3.22 -19.67
C LEU A 368 -5.59 2.80 -18.58
N PHE A 369 -6.09 3.78 -17.83
CA PHE A 369 -7.11 3.58 -16.79
C PHE A 369 -8.40 2.91 -17.31
N ASN A 370 -8.69 2.99 -18.62
CA ASN A 370 -9.83 2.31 -19.26
C ASN A 370 -9.51 0.86 -19.67
N GLY A 371 -8.26 0.39 -19.52
CA GLY A 371 -7.80 -0.94 -19.91
C GLY A 371 -7.24 -1.03 -21.34
N GLU A 372 -7.26 0.06 -22.09
CA GLU A 372 -6.73 0.08 -23.45
C GLU A 372 -5.20 -0.01 -23.44
N LYS A 373 -4.66 -0.91 -24.28
CA LYS A 373 -3.22 -1.09 -24.42
C LYS A 373 -2.59 0.11 -25.12
N PHE A 374 -1.74 0.82 -24.40
CA PHE A 374 -1.14 2.07 -24.88
C PHE A 374 0.29 1.86 -25.38
N PHE A 375 1.10 1.13 -24.62
CA PHE A 375 2.54 1.09 -24.82
C PHE A 375 3.15 -0.22 -24.35
N THR A 376 4.24 -0.64 -24.99
CA THR A 376 5.00 -1.82 -24.55
C THR A 376 6.49 -1.48 -24.53
N SER A 377 7.13 -1.81 -23.42
CA SER A 377 8.57 -1.67 -23.20
C SER A 377 9.19 -3.04 -23.08
N GLU A 378 10.26 -3.30 -23.83
CA GLU A 378 10.92 -4.61 -23.88
C GLU A 378 12.45 -4.46 -23.74
N ILE A 379 13.10 -5.38 -23.02
CA ILE A 379 14.56 -5.39 -22.88
C ILE A 379 15.09 -6.80 -22.68
N ASP A 380 16.32 -7.05 -23.13
CA ASP A 380 17.13 -8.18 -22.67
C ASP A 380 17.85 -7.85 -21.35
N ASN A 381 18.21 -8.87 -20.58
CA ASN A 381 18.81 -8.67 -19.27
C ASN A 381 20.32 -8.37 -19.29
N LYS A 382 20.98 -8.31 -20.46
CA LYS A 382 22.45 -8.13 -20.52
C LYS A 382 22.86 -6.82 -19.87
N GLY A 383 22.11 -5.75 -20.14
CA GLY A 383 22.32 -4.44 -19.51
C GLY A 383 22.19 -4.44 -17.99
N PHE A 384 21.41 -5.37 -17.42
CA PHE A 384 21.29 -5.54 -15.96
C PHE A 384 22.42 -6.41 -15.39
N ILE A 385 22.79 -7.49 -16.08
CA ILE A 385 23.89 -8.39 -15.67
C ILE A 385 25.23 -7.65 -15.66
N ASP A 386 25.51 -6.86 -16.71
CA ASP A 386 26.78 -6.16 -16.90
C ASP A 386 26.89 -4.87 -16.06
N SER A 387 25.85 -4.55 -15.29
CA SER A 387 25.81 -3.34 -14.49
C SER A 387 26.63 -3.47 -13.19
N SER A 388 27.38 -2.42 -12.84
CA SER A 388 28.02 -2.30 -11.54
C SER A 388 27.11 -1.59 -10.54
N GLU A 389 27.42 -1.66 -9.24
CA GLU A 389 26.67 -0.96 -8.17
C GLU A 389 26.59 0.56 -8.38
N LYS A 390 27.45 1.15 -9.22
CA LYS A 390 27.46 2.58 -9.55
C LYS A 390 26.68 2.93 -10.83
N SER A 391 26.16 1.95 -11.56
CA SER A 391 25.40 2.20 -12.79
C SER A 391 24.06 2.85 -12.46
N THR A 392 23.74 3.95 -13.15
CA THR A 392 22.42 4.59 -13.02
C THR A 392 21.35 3.76 -13.73
N LEU A 393 20.11 3.83 -13.26
CA LEU A 393 18.97 3.15 -13.90
C LEU A 393 18.82 3.55 -15.39
N SER A 394 19.05 4.82 -15.71
CA SER A 394 19.05 5.31 -17.09
C SER A 394 20.07 4.59 -17.98
N LYS A 395 21.26 4.27 -17.44
CA LYS A 395 22.27 3.50 -18.18
C LYS A 395 21.83 2.06 -18.40
N MET A 396 21.21 1.44 -17.39
CA MET A 396 20.69 0.08 -17.47
C MET A 396 19.54 -0.06 -18.47
N LEU A 397 18.69 0.98 -18.59
CA LEU A 397 17.53 1.00 -19.47
C LEU A 397 17.81 1.58 -20.87
N LYS A 398 19.08 1.78 -21.25
CA LYS A 398 19.44 2.41 -22.53
C LYS A 398 18.94 1.64 -23.76
N ASN A 399 18.86 0.31 -23.66
CA ASN A 399 18.50 -0.57 -24.77
C ASN A 399 17.02 -0.99 -24.75
N VAL A 400 16.18 -0.30 -23.98
CA VAL A 400 14.74 -0.60 -23.96
C VAL A 400 14.14 -0.28 -25.33
N LYS A 401 13.45 -1.28 -25.90
CA LYS A 401 12.65 -1.12 -27.10
C LYS A 401 11.25 -0.67 -26.71
N PHE A 402 10.83 0.45 -27.30
CA PHE A 402 9.52 1.05 -27.06
C PHE A 402 8.60 0.85 -28.27
N THR A 403 7.39 0.32 -28.02
CA THR A 403 6.38 0.10 -29.06
C THR A 403 5.06 0.78 -28.65
N PRO A 404 4.71 1.94 -29.24
CA PRO A 404 3.41 2.57 -29.02
C PRO A 404 2.30 1.84 -29.80
N HIS A 405 1.14 1.67 -29.18
CA HIS A 405 -0.05 1.07 -29.79
C HIS A 405 -1.11 2.11 -30.15
N ILE A 406 -1.12 3.24 -29.44
CA ILE A 406 -1.94 4.43 -29.77
C ILE A 406 -1.00 5.55 -30.21
N LYS A 407 -1.32 6.22 -31.33
CA LYS A 407 -0.47 7.27 -31.92
C LYS A 407 -0.96 8.70 -31.67
N GLU A 408 -2.26 8.90 -31.56
CA GLU A 408 -2.88 10.20 -31.30
C GLU A 408 -3.64 10.14 -29.98
N TYR A 409 -3.17 10.89 -28.98
CA TYR A 409 -3.77 10.92 -27.65
C TYR A 409 -3.45 12.26 -26.99
N GLN A 410 -4.38 12.74 -26.16
CA GLN A 410 -4.27 13.97 -25.37
C GLN A 410 -3.79 15.21 -26.15
N ASP A 411 -4.17 15.34 -27.41
CA ASP A 411 -3.65 16.30 -28.38
C ASP A 411 -4.64 17.43 -28.73
N ILE A 412 -5.93 17.28 -28.42
CA ILE A 412 -6.99 18.20 -28.85
C ILE A 412 -7.53 19.06 -27.70
N ASN A 413 -7.60 20.38 -27.92
CA ASN A 413 -8.43 21.27 -27.10
C ASN A 413 -9.83 21.38 -27.74
N PRO A 414 -10.93 21.08 -27.04
CA PRO A 414 -12.28 21.15 -27.58
C PRO A 414 -12.61 22.53 -28.17
N ILE A 415 -12.13 23.62 -27.57
CA ILE A 415 -12.41 24.99 -28.05
C ILE A 415 -11.82 25.27 -29.43
N ASP A 416 -10.75 24.56 -29.81
CA ASP A 416 -10.08 24.72 -31.10
C ASP A 416 -10.80 23.92 -32.21
N THR A 417 -11.70 23.01 -31.84
CA THR A 417 -12.42 22.15 -32.79
C THR A 417 -13.79 22.66 -33.18
N ILE A 418 -14.33 23.63 -32.43
CA ILE A 418 -15.67 24.16 -32.66
C ILE A 418 -15.55 25.64 -33.01
N ASN A 419 -16.01 25.99 -34.22
CA ASN A 419 -16.07 27.37 -34.67
C ASN A 419 -16.93 28.21 -33.72
N PHE A 420 -16.37 29.30 -33.23
CA PHE A 420 -17.11 30.26 -32.40
C PHE A 420 -18.10 31.04 -33.30
N PRO A 421 -19.40 31.11 -32.96
CA PRO A 421 -20.38 31.79 -33.80
C PRO A 421 -20.11 33.30 -33.92
N GLU A 422 -20.09 33.84 -35.14
CA GLU A 422 -19.86 35.27 -35.41
C GLU A 422 -20.87 36.19 -34.69
N GLU A 423 -22.10 35.72 -34.49
CA GLU A 423 -23.13 36.45 -33.72
C GLU A 423 -22.67 36.75 -32.29
N LEU A 424 -21.93 35.82 -31.68
CA LEU A 424 -21.47 35.93 -30.31
C LEU A 424 -20.23 36.82 -30.17
N GLU A 425 -19.42 37.00 -31.23
CA GLU A 425 -18.25 37.88 -31.21
C GLU A 425 -18.64 39.35 -31.04
N LYS A 426 -19.81 39.72 -31.56
CA LYS A 426 -20.32 41.10 -31.54
C LYS A 426 -21.04 41.45 -30.24
N LEU A 427 -21.32 40.46 -29.38
CA LEU A 427 -22.01 40.67 -28.11
C LEU A 427 -21.05 41.18 -27.04
N LYS A 428 -21.46 42.23 -26.32
CA LYS A 428 -20.72 42.68 -25.12
C LYS A 428 -20.85 41.62 -24.02
N SER A 429 -19.71 41.12 -23.55
CA SER A 429 -19.71 40.18 -22.42
C SER A 429 -20.12 40.88 -21.12
N GLY A 430 -21.05 40.25 -20.41
CA GLY A 430 -21.43 40.60 -19.04
C GLY A 430 -20.91 39.62 -17.99
N PHE A 431 -20.08 38.65 -18.38
CA PHE A 431 -19.58 37.60 -17.50
C PHE A 431 -18.32 38.04 -16.75
N LEU A 432 -18.16 37.53 -15.54
CA LEU A 432 -17.03 37.81 -14.67
C LEU A 432 -16.31 36.52 -14.28
N THR A 433 -14.99 36.60 -14.04
CA THR A 433 -14.24 35.54 -13.35
C THR A 433 -14.71 35.39 -11.90
N GLN A 434 -14.25 34.33 -11.22
CA GLN A 434 -14.42 34.19 -9.77
C GLN A 434 -13.78 35.34 -8.96
N GLN A 435 -12.84 36.07 -9.55
CA GLN A 435 -12.18 37.24 -8.94
C GLN A 435 -12.87 38.56 -9.32
N GLY A 436 -13.96 38.51 -10.10
CA GLY A 436 -14.75 39.68 -10.48
C GLY A 436 -14.26 40.41 -11.74
N GLU A 437 -13.32 39.84 -12.50
CA GLU A 437 -12.77 40.43 -13.72
C GLU A 437 -13.66 40.14 -14.92
N ARG A 438 -13.84 41.09 -15.85
CA ARG A 438 -14.64 40.86 -17.06
C ARG A 438 -13.93 39.90 -18.00
N ILE A 439 -14.63 38.84 -18.42
CA ILE A 439 -14.13 37.85 -19.37
C ILE A 439 -14.87 37.91 -20.70
N SER A 440 -14.27 37.39 -21.75
CA SER A 440 -14.96 37.25 -23.05
C SER A 440 -16.05 36.17 -23.01
N ILE A 441 -17.00 36.18 -23.97
CA ILE A 441 -18.02 35.12 -24.07
C ILE A 441 -17.37 33.77 -24.39
N LYS A 442 -16.28 33.76 -25.18
CA LYS A 442 -15.51 32.56 -25.50
C LYS A 442 -14.87 31.97 -24.24
N GLU A 443 -14.20 32.81 -23.45
CA GLU A 443 -13.59 32.42 -22.18
C GLU A 443 -14.63 31.96 -21.15
N PHE A 444 -15.76 32.65 -21.04
CA PHE A 444 -16.90 32.19 -20.24
C PHE A 444 -17.36 30.80 -20.69
N SER A 445 -17.51 30.57 -21.99
CA SER A 445 -17.96 29.28 -22.54
C SER A 445 -17.01 28.15 -22.17
N GLU A 446 -15.70 28.42 -22.21
CA GLU A 446 -14.66 27.46 -21.81
C GLU A 446 -14.72 27.15 -20.31
N GLN A 447 -14.67 28.17 -19.45
CA GLN A 447 -14.71 27.98 -17.98
C GLN A 447 -16.03 27.32 -17.51
N PHE A 448 -17.16 27.71 -18.11
CA PHE A 448 -18.45 27.12 -17.82
C PHE A 448 -18.50 25.65 -18.28
N THR A 449 -17.97 25.35 -19.47
CA THR A 449 -17.86 23.97 -19.96
C THR A 449 -17.02 23.12 -19.03
N GLN A 450 -15.86 23.60 -18.57
CA GLN A 450 -15.02 22.87 -17.60
C GLN A 450 -15.76 22.61 -16.29
N SER A 451 -16.54 23.58 -15.79
CA SER A 451 -17.37 23.40 -14.58
C SER A 451 -18.41 22.28 -14.75
N VAL A 452 -19.09 22.23 -15.91
CA VAL A 452 -20.08 21.19 -16.23
C VAL A 452 -19.42 19.84 -16.47
N PHE A 453 -18.31 19.84 -17.20
CA PHE A 453 -17.50 18.65 -17.47
C PHE A 453 -16.94 18.05 -16.18
N CYS A 454 -16.56 18.86 -15.19
CA CYS A 454 -16.20 18.39 -13.85
C CYS A 454 -17.32 17.55 -13.23
N ASN A 455 -18.57 18.01 -13.30
CA ASN A 455 -19.71 17.25 -12.76
C ASN A 455 -19.90 15.91 -13.48
N TYR A 456 -19.72 15.88 -14.81
CA TYR A 456 -19.70 14.64 -15.59
C TYR A 456 -18.58 13.70 -15.13
N LEU A 457 -17.34 14.21 -15.00
CA LEU A 457 -16.19 13.43 -14.54
C LEU A 457 -16.41 12.81 -13.17
N VAL A 458 -17.01 13.56 -12.24
CA VAL A 458 -17.31 13.06 -10.89
C VAL A 458 -18.22 11.85 -10.96
N LEU A 459 -19.35 11.96 -11.68
CA LEU A 459 -20.29 10.85 -11.85
C LEU A 459 -19.62 9.65 -12.56
N LYS A 460 -18.89 9.91 -13.64
CA LYS A 460 -18.15 8.86 -14.36
C LYS A 460 -17.16 8.12 -13.46
N SER A 461 -16.44 8.86 -12.61
CA SER A 461 -15.45 8.30 -11.68
C SER A 461 -16.06 7.47 -10.55
N GLU A 462 -17.34 7.68 -10.24
CA GLU A 462 -18.11 6.87 -9.27
C GLU A 462 -18.90 5.75 -9.98
N GLY A 463 -18.58 5.44 -11.24
CA GLY A 463 -19.11 4.31 -11.98
C GLY A 463 -20.55 4.49 -12.46
N PHE A 464 -20.95 5.71 -12.77
CA PHE A 464 -22.17 5.96 -13.56
C PHE A 464 -21.86 5.68 -15.05
N GLU A 465 -22.80 5.03 -15.73
CA GLU A 465 -22.69 4.77 -17.17
C GLU A 465 -22.98 6.02 -17.98
N ASP A 466 -22.34 6.18 -19.14
CA ASP A 466 -22.52 7.38 -19.97
C ASP A 466 -23.98 7.54 -20.43
N SER A 467 -24.68 6.43 -20.61
CA SER A 467 -26.10 6.40 -20.99
C SER A 467 -27.03 6.91 -19.89
N THR A 468 -26.60 6.92 -18.62
CA THR A 468 -27.42 7.41 -17.49
C THR A 468 -27.10 8.85 -17.12
N ILE A 469 -25.98 9.41 -17.58
CA ILE A 469 -25.62 10.81 -17.33
C ILE A 469 -26.27 11.71 -18.37
N LYS A 470 -27.13 12.63 -17.94
CA LYS A 470 -27.78 13.64 -18.78
C LYS A 470 -27.30 15.03 -18.42
N ILE A 471 -27.04 15.85 -19.43
CA ILE A 471 -26.56 17.23 -19.27
C ILE A 471 -27.52 18.16 -20.02
N ASN A 472 -28.03 19.17 -19.30
CA ASN A 472 -28.84 20.23 -19.87
C ASN A 472 -28.17 21.58 -19.62
N VAL A 473 -28.33 22.51 -20.56
CA VAL A 473 -27.92 23.92 -20.43
C VAL A 473 -29.14 24.78 -20.71
N GLY A 474 -29.53 25.59 -19.73
CA GLY A 474 -30.67 26.50 -19.79
C GLY A 474 -30.27 27.94 -19.49
N SER A 475 -31.27 28.80 -19.32
CA SER A 475 -31.05 30.23 -19.09
C SER A 475 -30.45 30.56 -17.72
N ASP A 476 -30.57 29.64 -16.76
CA ASP A 476 -30.12 29.73 -15.37
C ASP A 476 -28.89 28.87 -15.06
N GLY A 477 -28.34 28.18 -16.07
CA GLY A 477 -27.07 27.48 -15.98
C GLY A 477 -27.15 26.07 -16.55
N SER A 478 -26.54 25.10 -15.87
CA SER A 478 -26.53 23.71 -16.31
C SER A 478 -26.90 22.76 -15.17
N LEU A 479 -27.59 21.69 -15.56
CA LEU A 479 -27.94 20.56 -14.72
C LEU A 479 -27.27 19.30 -15.27
N VAL A 480 -26.48 18.63 -14.45
CA VAL A 480 -25.94 17.29 -14.73
C VAL A 480 -26.63 16.31 -13.79
N THR A 481 -27.34 15.33 -14.36
CA THR A 481 -28.04 14.30 -13.61
C THR A 481 -27.50 12.93 -13.96
N GLY A 482 -27.35 12.05 -12.99
CA GLY A 482 -27.04 10.63 -13.22
C GLY A 482 -27.84 9.75 -12.27
N GLU A 483 -28.06 8.49 -12.65
CA GLU A 483 -28.69 7.51 -11.78
C GLU A 483 -27.84 6.24 -11.70
N LYS A 484 -27.63 5.75 -10.48
CA LYS A 484 -26.92 4.50 -10.19
C LYS A 484 -27.58 3.83 -9.00
N ASN A 485 -27.90 2.54 -9.10
CA ASN A 485 -28.55 1.77 -8.03
C ASN A 485 -29.83 2.44 -7.48
N ASN A 486 -30.69 2.96 -8.38
CA ASN A 486 -31.90 3.72 -8.04
C ASN A 486 -31.65 4.98 -7.17
N LYS A 487 -30.42 5.49 -7.15
CA LYS A 487 -30.05 6.73 -6.46
C LYS A 487 -29.78 7.84 -7.48
N PRO A 488 -30.70 8.80 -7.65
CA PRO A 488 -30.47 9.94 -8.52
C PRO A 488 -29.47 10.91 -7.89
N MET A 489 -28.53 11.39 -8.70
CA MET A 489 -27.57 12.43 -8.36
C MET A 489 -27.82 13.64 -9.26
N ILE A 490 -27.81 14.82 -8.65
CA ILE A 490 -28.05 16.08 -9.35
C ILE A 490 -26.94 17.05 -8.96
N LEU A 491 -26.24 17.57 -9.97
CA LEU A 491 -25.17 18.55 -9.82
C LEU A 491 -25.48 19.77 -10.68
N GLN A 492 -25.42 20.96 -10.09
CA GLN A 492 -25.77 22.22 -10.75
C GLN A 492 -24.54 23.08 -10.98
N VAL A 493 -24.55 23.82 -12.09
CA VAL A 493 -23.60 24.90 -12.39
C VAL A 493 -24.42 26.15 -12.73
N PRO A 494 -24.68 27.05 -11.77
CA PRO A 494 -25.53 28.21 -12.01
C PRO A 494 -24.83 29.26 -12.89
N ALA A 495 -25.52 29.78 -13.90
CA ALA A 495 -25.06 30.92 -14.70
C ALA A 495 -26.22 31.54 -15.50
N ARG A 496 -26.25 32.86 -15.67
CA ARG A 496 -27.29 33.53 -16.46
C ARG A 496 -26.93 33.54 -17.95
N ILE A 497 -27.44 32.57 -18.71
CA ILE A 497 -27.14 32.36 -20.14
C ILE A 497 -28.40 32.62 -20.99
N ILE A 498 -28.82 33.87 -21.16
CA ILE A 498 -30.10 34.19 -21.85
C ILE A 498 -30.04 33.88 -23.36
N ASN A 499 -28.89 34.05 -24.00
CA ASN A 499 -28.76 33.89 -25.45
C ASN A 499 -28.80 32.39 -25.84
N LEU A 500 -29.77 32.02 -26.69
CA LEU A 500 -29.97 30.63 -27.14
C LEU A 500 -28.83 30.11 -28.03
N THR A 501 -28.20 30.96 -28.84
CA THR A 501 -27.02 30.61 -29.66
C THR A 501 -25.85 30.22 -28.76
N LEU A 502 -25.63 30.96 -27.67
CA LEU A 502 -24.61 30.66 -26.66
C LEU A 502 -24.91 29.35 -25.91
N GLN A 503 -26.15 29.09 -25.51
CA GLN A 503 -26.54 27.82 -24.87
C GLN A 503 -26.23 26.62 -25.77
N LYS A 504 -26.59 26.69 -27.07
CA LYS A 504 -26.31 25.63 -28.05
C LYS A 504 -24.81 25.44 -28.27
N TYR A 505 -24.06 26.55 -28.35
CA TYR A 505 -22.60 26.50 -28.50
C TYR A 505 -21.95 25.78 -27.31
N ILE A 506 -22.30 26.17 -26.09
CA ILE A 506 -21.80 25.54 -24.85
C ILE A 506 -22.17 24.05 -24.81
N LEU A 507 -23.40 23.68 -25.16
CA LEU A 507 -23.82 22.28 -25.17
C LEU A 507 -23.00 21.45 -26.17
N ASN A 508 -22.70 21.98 -27.35
CA ASN A 508 -21.83 21.34 -28.34
C ASN A 508 -20.39 21.21 -27.80
N LEU A 509 -19.88 22.25 -27.14
CA LEU A 509 -18.55 22.25 -26.53
C LEU A 509 -18.42 21.21 -25.41
N ILE A 510 -19.45 21.06 -24.56
CA ILE A 510 -19.52 20.01 -23.54
C ILE A 510 -19.52 18.63 -24.21
N GLY A 511 -20.39 18.42 -25.20
CA GLY A 511 -20.49 17.16 -25.94
C GLY A 511 -19.15 16.75 -26.56
N LYS A 512 -18.47 17.70 -27.23
CA LYS A 512 -17.15 17.45 -27.82
C LYS A 512 -16.08 17.18 -26.77
N THR A 513 -16.11 17.88 -25.65
CA THR A 513 -15.17 17.65 -24.52
C THR A 513 -15.31 16.23 -23.99
N ILE A 514 -16.54 15.75 -23.79
CA ILE A 514 -16.84 14.38 -23.33
C ILE A 514 -16.41 13.35 -24.37
N GLU A 515 -16.73 13.58 -25.65
CA GLU A 515 -16.31 12.71 -26.76
C GLU A 515 -14.78 12.55 -26.79
N LEU A 516 -14.05 13.67 -26.74
CA LEU A 516 -12.58 13.68 -26.75
C LEU A 516 -12.02 13.00 -25.50
N TYR A 517 -12.64 13.17 -24.33
CA TYR A 517 -12.24 12.49 -23.10
C TYR A 517 -12.43 10.97 -23.21
N ASN A 518 -13.59 10.52 -23.65
CA ASN A 518 -13.89 9.09 -23.78
C ASN A 518 -12.98 8.41 -24.82
N ASN A 519 -12.57 9.15 -25.85
CA ASN A 519 -11.64 8.67 -26.88
C ASN A 519 -10.15 8.88 -26.52
N GLY A 520 -9.81 9.39 -25.32
CA GLY A 520 -8.42 9.60 -24.91
C GLY A 520 -7.67 10.72 -25.64
N ARG A 521 -8.39 11.61 -26.33
CA ARG A 521 -7.84 12.69 -27.17
C ARG A 521 -7.89 14.08 -26.55
N LEU A 522 -8.70 14.29 -25.51
CA LEU A 522 -8.78 15.56 -24.80
C LEU A 522 -7.41 15.88 -24.17
N LYS A 523 -6.88 17.08 -24.39
CA LYS A 523 -5.62 17.53 -23.79
C LYS A 523 -5.62 17.30 -22.28
N TYR A 524 -4.56 16.68 -21.78
CA TYR A 524 -4.37 16.39 -20.35
C TYR A 524 -4.60 17.63 -19.48
N VAL A 525 -4.01 18.77 -19.87
CA VAL A 525 -4.12 20.04 -19.13
C VAL A 525 -5.56 20.54 -18.97
N VAL A 526 -6.48 20.19 -19.88
CA VAL A 526 -7.91 20.55 -19.75
C VAL A 526 -8.56 19.73 -18.65
N VAL A 527 -8.25 18.43 -18.56
CA VAL A 527 -8.78 17.55 -17.51
C VAL A 527 -8.19 17.90 -16.15
N GLU A 528 -6.88 18.14 -16.11
CA GLU A 528 -6.17 18.51 -14.89
C GLU A 528 -6.69 19.84 -14.32
N SER A 529 -6.75 20.91 -15.15
CA SER A 529 -7.31 22.20 -14.74
C SER A 529 -8.77 22.08 -14.32
N THR A 530 -9.56 21.24 -15.01
CA THR A 530 -10.94 20.96 -14.62
C THR A 530 -11.02 20.35 -13.21
N LYS A 531 -10.16 19.37 -12.90
CA LYS A 531 -10.15 18.72 -11.58
C LYS A 531 -9.77 19.70 -10.47
N LEU A 532 -8.71 20.48 -10.70
CA LEU A 532 -8.14 21.44 -9.74
C LEU A 532 -9.11 22.60 -9.46
N ASN A 533 -9.65 23.22 -10.52
CA ASN A 533 -10.40 24.47 -10.39
C ASN A 533 -11.88 24.28 -9.99
N HIS A 534 -12.44 23.08 -10.17
CA HIS A 534 -13.88 22.84 -9.98
C HIS A 534 -14.24 21.84 -8.88
N ARG A 535 -13.32 21.69 -7.90
CA ARG A 535 -13.52 20.90 -6.66
C ARG A 535 -13.90 19.44 -6.94
N PHE A 536 -13.25 18.82 -7.94
CA PHE A 536 -13.56 17.45 -8.38
C PHE A 536 -13.55 16.44 -7.21
N TYR A 537 -12.48 16.39 -6.43
CA TYR A 537 -12.33 15.42 -5.34
C TYR A 537 -13.33 15.63 -4.20
N HIS A 538 -13.67 16.89 -3.89
CA HIS A 538 -14.69 17.21 -2.90
C HIS A 538 -16.08 16.71 -3.35
N LYS A 539 -16.47 16.99 -4.60
CA LYS A 539 -17.74 16.50 -5.17
C LYS A 539 -17.77 14.97 -5.24
N LYS A 540 -16.65 14.34 -5.60
CA LYS A 540 -16.48 12.88 -5.64
C LYS A 540 -16.72 12.25 -4.27
N SER A 541 -16.09 12.78 -3.23
CA SER A 541 -16.29 12.33 -1.85
C SER A 541 -17.76 12.42 -1.41
N GLN A 542 -18.44 13.54 -1.71
CA GLN A 542 -19.87 13.71 -1.39
C GLN A 542 -20.77 12.70 -2.12
N ILE A 543 -20.51 12.43 -3.40
CA ILE A 543 -21.30 11.44 -4.14
C ILE A 543 -21.07 10.05 -3.56
N ARG A 544 -19.81 9.69 -3.29
CA ARG A 544 -19.45 8.41 -2.71
C ARG A 544 -20.12 8.18 -1.35
N GLU A 545 -20.10 9.16 -0.46
CA GLU A 545 -20.77 9.09 0.85
C GLU A 545 -22.27 8.79 0.70
N ARG A 546 -22.95 9.45 -0.25
CA ARG A 546 -24.36 9.17 -0.54
C ARG A 546 -24.60 7.78 -1.14
N LEU A 547 -23.65 7.26 -1.91
CA LEU A 547 -23.71 5.90 -2.43
C LEU A 547 -23.51 4.87 -1.30
N MET A 548 -22.57 5.11 -0.38
CA MET A 548 -22.18 4.21 0.73
C MET A 548 -23.12 4.24 1.93
N GLY A 549 -23.78 5.36 2.24
CA GLY A 549 -24.59 5.58 3.46
C GLY A 549 -25.84 4.71 3.64
N THR A 550 -25.93 3.56 2.96
CA THR A 550 -27.02 2.58 3.10
C THR A 550 -26.57 1.13 3.29
N GLU A 551 -25.27 0.82 3.27
CA GLU A 551 -24.81 -0.58 3.46
C GLU A 551 -24.68 -1.00 4.94
N GLU A 552 -24.86 -0.09 5.92
CA GLU A 552 -24.76 -0.40 7.36
C GLU A 552 -26.13 -0.58 8.08
N LYS A 553 -27.20 -0.93 7.36
CA LYS A 553 -28.54 -1.15 7.96
C LYS A 553 -29.23 -2.48 7.61
N GLU A 554 -28.46 -3.50 7.27
CA GLU A 554 -28.87 -4.91 7.29
C GLU A 554 -27.82 -5.73 8.03
#